data_AF-A0A3D1BD06-F1
#
_entry.id   AF-A0A3D1BD06-F1
#
_cell.length_a   1.000
_cell.length_b   1.000
_cell.length_c   1.000
_cell.angle_alpha   90.00
_cell.angle_beta   90.00
_cell.angle_gamma   90.00
#
_symmetry.space_group_name_H-M   'P 1'
#
loop_
_entity.id
_entity.type
_entity.pdbx_description
1 polymer ?
#
loop_
_entity_poly.entity_id
_entity_poly.type
_entity_poly.pdbx_seq_one_letter_code
_entity_poly.pdbx_strand_id
1 'polypeptide(L)'
;MTSRYVINASVSPKGSLETLSQREVQQLSEAGCGSTYTLFRQCALAILNTCTRIDNAKTILEAYDDFEVRIHQQDRGVRLELLNAPADAFVDGEMIASTREMLFSALRDIVYTESELGSPRIDLSSSQGITDYVFHLLRNARTLRPGVEPNMVVCWGGHSISTEEYKYSKRVGHELGLRNLNICTGCGPGVMKGPMKGATIAHAKQRIVGGRYLGLTEPGIIAAEAPNPIVNELVILPDIEKRLEAFVRVGHGIIIFPGGVGTAEEFLYLLG
;
A
#
# COMPACT_ATOMS: atom_id res chain seq x y z
N MET A 1 32.10 2.72 5.71
CA MET A 1 30.77 2.55 5.08
C MET A 1 30.64 1.09 4.71
N THR A 2 29.80 0.33 5.41
CA THR A 2 29.47 -1.05 5.04
C THR A 2 28.84 -1.04 3.65
N SER A 3 29.39 -1.80 2.71
CA SER A 3 28.84 -1.86 1.36
C SER A 3 27.40 -2.38 1.46
N ARG A 4 26.45 -1.60 0.94
CA ARG A 4 25.04 -2.00 0.90
C ARG A 4 24.88 -3.04 -0.20
N TYR A 5 24.14 -4.11 0.07
CA TYR A 5 23.86 -5.12 -0.93
C TYR A 5 22.68 -4.66 -1.78
N VAL A 6 22.95 -4.36 -3.04
CA VAL A 6 21.97 -3.86 -4.01
C VAL A 6 21.88 -4.81 -5.19
N ILE A 7 20.72 -4.85 -5.84
CA ILE A 7 20.44 -5.73 -6.99
C ILE A 7 19.82 -4.92 -8.13
N ASN A 8 20.27 -5.18 -9.35
CA ASN A 8 19.58 -4.73 -10.56
C ASN A 8 18.61 -5.83 -10.99
N ALA A 9 17.36 -5.47 -11.28
CA ALA A 9 16.33 -6.43 -11.61
C ALA A 9 15.36 -5.89 -12.66
N SER A 10 14.78 -6.80 -13.44
CA SER A 10 13.66 -6.47 -14.32
C SER A 10 12.43 -7.24 -13.88
N VAL A 11 11.35 -6.53 -13.59
CA VAL A 11 10.10 -7.11 -13.09
C VAL A 11 8.93 -6.74 -14.00
N SER A 12 8.10 -7.72 -14.28
CA SER A 12 6.85 -7.55 -15.02
C SER A 12 5.66 -7.85 -14.10
N PRO A 13 4.49 -7.22 -14.32
CA PRO A 13 3.32 -7.46 -13.51
C PRO A 13 2.88 -8.91 -13.65
N LYS A 14 2.22 -9.43 -12.62
CA LYS A 14 1.47 -10.69 -12.71
C LYS A 14 -0.01 -10.38 -12.51
N GLY A 15 -0.85 -10.86 -13.43
CA GLY A 15 -2.30 -10.70 -13.33
C GLY A 15 -2.78 -9.34 -13.87
N SER A 16 -3.88 -8.84 -13.33
CA SER A 16 -4.71 -7.85 -14.02
C SER A 16 -4.18 -6.40 -14.16
N LEU A 17 -2.93 -6.15 -13.76
CA LEU A 17 -2.23 -4.88 -13.96
C LEU A 17 -1.52 -4.82 -15.33
N GLU A 18 -1.87 -5.74 -16.23
CA GLU A 18 -1.25 -5.98 -17.54
C GLU A 18 -1.49 -4.87 -18.59
N THR A 19 -2.42 -3.94 -18.39
CA THR A 19 -2.80 -3.00 -19.45
C THR A 19 -2.81 -1.55 -18.97
N LEU A 20 -1.67 -0.88 -19.07
CA LEU A 20 -1.61 0.58 -19.17
C LEU A 20 -1.61 0.96 -20.66
N SER A 21 -2.33 2.02 -21.01
CA SER A 21 -2.34 2.56 -22.37
C SER A 21 -1.01 3.21 -22.73
N GLN A 22 -0.72 3.33 -24.04
CA GLN A 22 0.46 4.08 -24.51
C GLN A 22 0.51 5.50 -23.95
N ARG A 23 -0.64 6.15 -23.79
CA ARG A 23 -0.71 7.52 -23.26
C ARG A 23 -0.33 7.59 -21.78
N GLU A 24 -0.79 6.65 -20.95
CA GLU A 24 -0.46 6.60 -19.53
C GLU A 24 1.03 6.30 -19.30
N VAL A 25 1.60 5.37 -20.09
CA VAL A 25 3.04 5.04 -20.01
C VAL A 25 3.89 6.19 -20.55
N GLN A 26 3.44 6.86 -21.61
CA GLN A 26 4.15 8.01 -22.16
C GLN A 26 4.10 9.21 -21.20
N GLN A 27 2.97 9.46 -20.53
CA GLN A 27 2.89 10.45 -19.45
C GLN A 27 3.89 10.15 -18.32
N LEU A 28 4.06 8.89 -17.94
CA LEU A 28 5.06 8.48 -16.95
C LEU A 28 6.50 8.62 -17.45
N SER A 29 6.76 8.25 -18.71
CA SER A 29 8.09 8.27 -19.31
C SER A 29 8.55 9.70 -19.63
N GLU A 30 7.65 10.56 -20.09
CA GLU A 30 7.89 12.00 -20.30
C GLU A 30 7.98 12.73 -18.96
N ALA A 31 7.28 12.25 -17.93
CA ALA A 31 7.46 12.66 -16.54
C ALA A 31 8.71 12.05 -15.87
N GLY A 32 9.62 11.39 -16.61
CA GLY A 32 10.92 10.91 -16.09
C GLY A 32 11.82 12.00 -15.51
N CYS A 33 11.45 13.28 -15.66
CA CYS A 33 12.04 14.45 -15.00
C CYS A 33 11.05 15.24 -14.11
N GLY A 34 9.86 14.71 -13.85
CA GLY A 34 8.75 15.38 -13.15
C GLY A 34 8.54 14.94 -11.69
N SER A 35 7.61 15.61 -11.02
CA SER A 35 7.16 15.30 -9.64
C SER A 35 6.63 13.87 -9.51
N THR A 36 5.90 13.37 -10.52
CA THR A 36 5.27 12.05 -10.52
C THR A 36 6.30 10.90 -10.52
N TYR A 37 7.40 11.03 -11.28
CA TYR A 37 8.50 10.06 -11.23
C TYR A 37 9.17 10.04 -9.86
N THR A 38 9.44 11.22 -9.31
CA THR A 38 10.04 11.35 -7.97
C THR A 38 9.16 10.69 -6.91
N LEU A 39 7.85 10.90 -7.00
CA LEU A 39 6.87 10.28 -6.12
C LEU A 39 6.85 8.75 -6.27
N PHE A 40 6.77 8.24 -7.50
CA PHE A 40 6.78 6.80 -7.74
C PHE A 40 8.08 6.14 -7.27
N ARG A 41 9.23 6.77 -7.51
CA ARG A 41 10.53 6.32 -7.01
C ARG A 41 10.55 6.22 -5.48
N GLN A 42 10.03 7.24 -4.78
CA GLN A 42 9.94 7.24 -3.32
C GLN A 42 9.04 6.10 -2.81
N CYS A 43 7.85 5.93 -3.39
CA CYS A 43 6.92 4.85 -3.04
C CYS A 43 7.53 3.47 -3.33
N ALA A 44 8.19 3.29 -4.48
CA ALA A 44 8.85 2.04 -4.85
C ALA A 44 9.97 1.70 -3.88
N LEU A 45 10.80 2.67 -3.50
CA LEU A 45 11.86 2.45 -2.52
C LEU A 45 11.29 2.05 -1.15
N ALA A 46 10.22 2.71 -0.71
CA ALA A 46 9.55 2.37 0.54
C ALA A 46 9.04 0.92 0.54
N ILE A 47 8.40 0.48 -0.56
CA ILE A 47 7.91 -0.89 -0.74
C ILE A 47 9.05 -1.92 -0.76
N LEU A 48 10.20 -1.57 -1.34
CA LEU A 48 11.37 -2.45 -1.41
C LEU A 48 12.10 -2.56 -0.06
N ASN A 49 11.97 -1.56 0.82
CA ASN A 49 12.76 -1.47 2.05
C ASN A 49 12.03 -1.97 3.33
N THR A 50 11.04 -2.85 3.17
CA THR A 50 10.10 -3.28 4.22
C THR A 50 10.71 -4.13 5.35
N CYS A 51 11.92 -4.65 5.17
CA CYS A 51 12.62 -5.48 6.15
C CYS A 51 13.51 -4.69 7.12
N THR A 52 13.78 -3.41 6.84
CA THR A 52 14.67 -2.60 7.69
C THR A 52 13.89 -1.93 8.83
N ARG A 53 14.46 -1.93 10.04
CA ARG A 53 13.89 -1.23 11.22
C ARG A 53 14.28 0.25 11.22
N ILE A 54 14.08 0.93 10.09
CA ILE A 54 14.42 2.35 9.96
C ILE A 54 13.10 3.13 9.94
N ASP A 55 12.82 3.83 11.02
CA ASP A 55 11.56 4.58 11.20
C ASP A 55 11.65 6.01 10.60
N ASN A 56 12.71 6.31 9.82
CA ASN A 56 12.93 7.62 9.21
C ASN A 56 13.02 7.52 7.68
N ALA A 57 11.97 7.99 7.00
CA ALA A 57 11.87 8.09 5.55
C ALA A 57 13.08 8.79 4.91
N LYS A 58 13.58 9.85 5.54
CA LYS A 58 14.73 10.62 5.01
C LYS A 58 15.99 9.77 5.00
N THR A 59 16.23 9.01 6.07
CA THR A 59 17.39 8.12 6.18
C THR A 59 17.34 7.01 5.13
N ILE A 60 16.15 6.52 4.77
CA ILE A 60 15.98 5.52 3.70
C ILE A 60 16.31 6.14 2.34
N LEU A 61 15.77 7.34 2.06
CA LEU A 61 16.01 8.03 0.78
C LEU A 61 17.47 8.44 0.60
N GLU A 62 18.12 8.92 1.66
CA GLU A 62 19.57 9.23 1.67
C GLU A 62 20.42 7.94 1.60
N ALA A 63 19.88 6.79 2.03
CA ALA A 63 20.59 5.52 1.96
C ALA A 63 20.59 4.88 0.56
N TYR A 64 19.65 5.25 -0.29
CA TYR A 64 19.52 4.75 -1.65
C TYR A 64 19.32 5.94 -2.60
N ASP A 65 20.29 6.84 -2.61
CA ASP A 65 20.33 8.00 -3.50
C ASP A 65 20.52 7.57 -4.97
N ASP A 66 21.28 6.50 -5.18
CA ASP A 66 21.56 5.86 -6.47
C ASP A 66 20.49 4.87 -6.96
N PHE A 67 19.42 4.65 -6.20
CA PHE A 67 18.28 3.83 -6.64
C PHE A 67 17.52 4.51 -7.78
N GLU A 68 17.26 3.78 -8.86
CA GLU A 68 16.41 4.24 -9.96
C GLU A 68 15.37 3.18 -10.33
N VAL A 69 14.21 3.63 -10.81
CA VAL A 69 13.18 2.77 -11.39
C VAL A 69 12.82 3.28 -12.76
N ARG A 70 13.04 2.49 -13.81
CA ARG A 70 12.67 2.85 -15.19
C ARG A 70 11.45 2.07 -15.62
N ILE A 71 10.53 2.77 -16.26
CA ILE A 71 9.27 2.19 -16.72
C ILE A 71 9.40 1.97 -18.22
N HIS A 72 9.37 0.71 -18.64
CA HIS A 72 9.50 0.30 -20.03
C HIS A 72 8.16 -0.22 -20.53
N GLN A 73 7.71 0.28 -21.67
CA GLN A 73 6.56 -0.28 -22.35
C GLN A 73 6.97 -1.52 -23.17
N GLN A 74 6.12 -2.55 -23.15
CA GLN A 74 6.24 -3.74 -23.99
C GLN A 74 4.90 -4.05 -24.67
N ASP A 75 4.93 -4.88 -25.71
CA ASP A 75 3.73 -5.28 -26.46
C ASP A 75 2.61 -5.89 -25.60
N ARG A 76 2.98 -6.47 -24.44
CA ARG A 76 2.07 -7.14 -23.50
C ARG A 76 1.96 -6.43 -22.14
N GLY A 77 2.28 -5.14 -22.07
CA GLY A 77 2.07 -4.32 -20.87
C GLY A 77 3.29 -3.51 -20.47
N VAL A 78 3.52 -3.42 -19.16
CA VAL A 78 4.61 -2.60 -18.59
C VAL A 78 5.65 -3.48 -17.93
N ARG A 79 6.91 -3.05 -17.98
CA ARG A 79 8.04 -3.66 -17.29
C ARG A 79 8.75 -2.59 -16.49
N LEU A 80 9.07 -2.90 -15.23
CA LEU A 80 9.89 -2.04 -14.40
C LEU A 80 11.32 -2.58 -14.42
N GLU A 81 12.28 -1.72 -14.71
CA GLU A 81 13.70 -1.96 -14.53
C GLU A 81 14.13 -1.23 -13.26
N LEU A 82 14.67 -1.97 -12.29
CA LEU A 82 15.12 -1.48 -11.01
C LEU A 82 16.64 -1.48 -11.02
N LEU A 83 17.24 -0.34 -10.71
CA LEU A 83 18.68 -0.16 -10.59
C LEU A 83 19.03 0.14 -9.15
N ASN A 84 20.03 -0.54 -8.60
CA ASN A 84 20.48 -0.43 -7.21
C ASN A 84 19.34 -0.64 -6.18
N ALA A 85 18.45 -1.59 -6.44
CA ALA A 85 17.33 -1.87 -5.54
C ALA A 85 17.81 -2.52 -4.23
N PRO A 86 17.13 -2.27 -3.10
CA PRO A 86 17.38 -2.97 -1.84
C PRO A 86 17.27 -4.50 -2.02
N ALA A 87 18.35 -5.21 -1.74
CA ALA A 87 18.40 -6.66 -1.96
C ALA A 87 17.46 -7.46 -1.03
N ASP A 88 17.06 -6.89 0.12
CA ASP A 88 16.13 -7.52 1.07
C ASP A 88 14.75 -7.81 0.47
N ALA A 89 14.40 -7.18 -0.66
CA ALA A 89 13.19 -7.45 -1.42
C ALA A 89 13.27 -8.72 -2.29
N PHE A 90 14.43 -9.39 -2.34
CA PHE A 90 14.71 -10.54 -3.18
C PHE A 90 15.09 -11.78 -2.34
N VAL A 91 14.69 -12.95 -2.81
CA VAL A 91 15.07 -14.26 -2.27
C VAL A 91 15.61 -15.08 -3.43
N ASP A 92 16.86 -15.53 -3.33
CA ASP A 92 17.55 -16.27 -4.38
C ASP A 92 17.55 -15.57 -5.76
N GLY A 93 17.61 -14.23 -5.76
CA GLY A 93 17.59 -13.39 -6.97
C GLY A 93 16.18 -13.11 -7.51
N GLU A 94 15.14 -13.74 -6.97
CA GLU A 94 13.75 -13.52 -7.35
C GLU A 94 13.06 -12.54 -6.39
N MET A 95 12.35 -11.56 -6.92
CA MET A 95 11.60 -10.61 -6.09
C MET A 95 10.45 -11.31 -5.36
N ILE A 96 10.27 -10.99 -4.08
CA ILE A 96 9.13 -11.44 -3.28
C ILE A 96 7.83 -11.08 -4.01
N ALA A 97 6.93 -12.06 -4.17
CA ALA A 97 5.74 -11.90 -5.00
C ALA A 97 4.82 -10.75 -4.55
N SER A 98 4.59 -10.60 -3.24
CA SER A 98 3.78 -9.51 -2.70
C SER A 98 4.44 -8.14 -2.89
N THR A 99 5.76 -8.02 -2.73
CA THR A 99 6.50 -6.79 -3.05
C THR A 99 6.31 -6.38 -4.50
N ARG A 100 6.40 -7.34 -5.43
CA ARG A 100 6.12 -7.08 -6.85
C ARG A 100 4.70 -6.60 -7.07
N GLU A 101 3.69 -7.25 -6.48
CA GLU A 101 2.29 -6.84 -6.60
C GLU A 101 2.04 -5.43 -6.05
N MET A 102 2.66 -5.10 -4.91
CA MET A 102 2.60 -3.76 -4.32
C MET A 102 3.24 -2.69 -5.21
N LEU A 103 4.39 -2.97 -5.86
CA LEU A 103 5.02 -2.03 -6.80
C LEU A 103 4.09 -1.65 -7.95
N PHE A 104 3.42 -2.62 -8.55
CA PHE A 104 2.47 -2.35 -9.64
C PHE A 104 1.16 -1.73 -9.13
N SER A 105 0.78 -1.96 -7.86
CA SER A 105 -0.35 -1.27 -7.24
C SER A 105 -0.02 0.22 -7.02
N ALA A 106 1.19 0.53 -6.56
CA ALA A 106 1.69 1.89 -6.45
C ALA A 106 1.75 2.60 -7.80
N LEU A 107 2.24 1.91 -8.84
CA LEU A 107 2.25 2.44 -10.21
C LEU A 107 0.83 2.78 -10.69
N ARG A 108 -0.11 1.85 -10.54
CA ARG A 108 -1.53 2.05 -10.91
C ARG A 108 -2.11 3.29 -10.24
N ASP A 109 -1.93 3.44 -8.92
CA ASP A 109 -2.59 4.49 -8.16
C ASP A 109 -1.99 5.87 -8.42
N ILE A 110 -0.67 5.96 -8.60
CA ILE A 110 0.00 7.22 -8.92
C ILE A 110 -0.36 7.69 -10.34
N VAL A 111 -0.35 6.78 -11.32
CA VAL A 111 -0.80 7.08 -12.70
C VAL A 111 -2.25 7.55 -12.72
N TYR A 112 -3.11 6.80 -12.04
CA TYR A 112 -4.53 7.12 -12.00
C TYR A 112 -4.74 8.52 -11.40
N THR A 113 -4.13 8.78 -10.24
CA THR A 113 -4.20 10.08 -9.55
C THR A 113 -3.75 11.23 -10.45
N GLU A 114 -2.59 11.11 -11.09
CA GLU A 114 -2.07 12.16 -12.00
C GLU A 114 -2.99 12.39 -13.21
N SER A 115 -3.49 11.30 -13.82
CA SER A 115 -4.36 11.39 -15.00
C SER A 115 -5.71 12.05 -14.69
N GLU A 116 -6.20 11.87 -13.46
CA GLU A 116 -7.51 12.28 -13.01
C GLU A 116 -7.51 13.71 -12.42
N LEU A 117 -6.39 14.19 -11.87
CA LEU A 117 -6.26 15.57 -11.34
C LEU A 117 -6.49 16.66 -12.39
N GLY A 118 -6.32 16.35 -13.69
CA GLY A 118 -6.64 17.24 -14.81
C GLY A 118 -7.99 17.00 -15.47
N SER A 119 -8.77 16.03 -14.96
CA SER A 119 -10.03 15.61 -15.57
C SER A 119 -11.19 16.55 -15.18
N PRO A 120 -11.97 17.08 -16.13
CA PRO A 120 -13.14 17.91 -15.82
C PRO A 120 -14.28 17.13 -15.12
N ARG A 121 -14.12 15.81 -14.94
CA ARG A 121 -15.10 14.96 -14.23
C ARG A 121 -14.89 14.95 -12.72
N ILE A 122 -13.78 15.50 -12.23
CA ILE A 122 -13.44 15.51 -10.81
C ILE A 122 -13.56 16.93 -10.28
N ASP A 123 -14.36 17.07 -9.23
CA ASP A 123 -14.52 18.31 -8.49
C ASP A 123 -13.97 18.13 -7.07
N LEU A 124 -12.70 18.50 -6.85
CA LEU A 124 -12.10 18.47 -5.51
C LEU A 124 -12.49 19.69 -4.66
N SER A 125 -13.30 20.61 -5.18
CA SER A 125 -13.77 21.78 -4.44
C SER A 125 -15.06 21.54 -3.67
N SER A 126 -15.78 20.45 -3.97
CA SER A 126 -17.00 20.05 -3.27
C SER A 126 -16.82 18.74 -2.49
N SER A 127 -17.52 18.61 -1.36
CA SER A 127 -17.51 17.39 -0.54
C SER A 127 -17.98 16.16 -1.33
N GLN A 128 -19.01 16.30 -2.17
CA GLN A 128 -19.50 15.19 -2.99
C GLN A 128 -18.46 14.74 -4.02
N GLY A 129 -17.79 15.69 -4.68
CA GLY A 129 -16.77 15.36 -5.67
C GLY A 129 -15.52 14.72 -5.04
N ILE A 130 -15.15 15.08 -3.80
CA ILE A 130 -14.10 14.37 -3.04
C ILE A 130 -14.50 12.93 -2.77
N THR A 131 -15.72 12.69 -2.27
CA THR A 131 -16.22 11.32 -2.00
C THR A 131 -16.27 10.48 -3.29
N ASP A 132 -16.77 11.05 -4.39
CA ASP A 132 -16.84 10.37 -5.69
C ASP A 132 -15.44 10.02 -6.22
N TYR A 133 -14.48 10.92 -6.00
CA TYR A 133 -13.09 10.69 -6.35
C TYR A 133 -12.46 9.55 -5.54
N VAL A 134 -12.67 9.51 -4.21
CA VAL A 134 -12.23 8.40 -3.35
C VAL A 134 -12.85 7.08 -3.83
N PHE A 135 -14.15 7.08 -4.15
CA PHE A 135 -14.83 5.90 -4.70
C PHE A 135 -14.23 5.44 -6.03
N HIS A 136 -13.95 6.36 -6.95
CA HIS A 136 -13.35 6.04 -8.24
C HIS A 136 -11.94 5.45 -8.10
N LEU A 137 -11.13 5.97 -7.19
CA LEU A 137 -9.80 5.45 -6.91
C LEU A 137 -9.88 4.02 -6.33
N LEU A 138 -10.73 3.79 -5.32
CA LEU A 138 -10.94 2.47 -4.73
C LEU A 138 -11.52 1.45 -5.74
N ARG A 139 -12.37 1.92 -6.67
CA ARG A 139 -12.91 1.11 -7.77
C ARG A 139 -11.81 0.75 -8.77
N ASN A 140 -10.96 1.70 -9.16
CA ASN A 140 -9.81 1.46 -10.04
C ASN A 140 -8.82 0.46 -9.42
N ALA A 141 -8.64 0.55 -8.10
CA ALA A 141 -7.85 -0.39 -7.32
C ALA A 141 -8.48 -1.79 -7.16
N ARG A 142 -9.73 -1.97 -7.61
CA ARG A 142 -10.54 -3.20 -7.49
C ARG A 142 -10.78 -3.62 -6.04
N THR A 143 -10.75 -2.65 -5.13
CA THR A 143 -11.00 -2.84 -3.69
C THR A 143 -12.49 -3.02 -3.40
N LEU A 144 -13.35 -2.40 -4.21
CA LEU A 144 -14.80 -2.49 -4.08
C LEU A 144 -15.32 -3.70 -4.88
N ARG A 145 -15.84 -4.72 -4.19
CA ARG A 145 -16.36 -5.94 -4.80
C ARG A 145 -17.89 -6.00 -4.63
N PRO A 146 -18.68 -5.85 -5.71
CA PRO A 146 -20.14 -5.89 -5.62
C PRO A 146 -20.63 -7.29 -5.25
N GLY A 147 -21.72 -7.36 -4.49
CA GLY A 147 -22.38 -8.62 -4.11
C GLY A 147 -21.64 -9.44 -3.05
N VAL A 148 -20.62 -8.87 -2.40
CA VAL A 148 -19.93 -9.48 -1.26
C VAL A 148 -20.56 -8.96 0.04
N GLU A 149 -20.97 -9.86 0.93
CA GLU A 149 -21.47 -9.51 2.25
C GLU A 149 -20.41 -8.76 3.09
N PRO A 150 -20.81 -7.83 3.97
CA PRO A 150 -19.91 -7.09 4.85
C PRO A 150 -18.94 -7.98 5.63
N ASN A 151 -17.63 -7.89 5.33
CA ASN A 151 -16.61 -8.70 6.01
C ASN A 151 -15.25 -8.01 6.17
N MET A 152 -15.15 -6.70 5.92
CA MET A 152 -13.89 -5.95 6.05
C MET A 152 -13.82 -5.24 7.41
N VAL A 153 -12.79 -5.56 8.22
CA VAL A 153 -12.55 -4.93 9.51
C VAL A 153 -11.32 -4.03 9.44
N VAL A 154 -11.49 -2.74 9.70
CA VAL A 154 -10.39 -1.78 9.81
C VAL A 154 -9.75 -1.91 11.19
N CYS A 155 -8.43 -2.05 11.22
CA CYS A 155 -7.64 -2.13 12.45
C CYS A 155 -6.67 -0.95 12.51
N TRP A 156 -6.89 -0.05 13.47
CA TRP A 156 -6.04 1.11 13.75
C TRP A 156 -5.24 0.93 15.03
N GLY A 157 -4.05 1.50 15.09
CA GLY A 157 -3.18 1.44 16.27
C GLY A 157 -1.73 1.80 15.95
N GLY A 158 -0.89 1.82 16.98
CA GLY A 158 0.48 2.34 16.86
C GLY A 158 1.39 1.53 15.92
N HIS A 159 2.25 2.25 15.19
CA HIS A 159 3.38 1.66 14.46
C HIS A 159 4.47 1.13 15.42
N SER A 160 4.65 1.79 16.57
CA SER A 160 5.58 1.41 17.64
C SER A 160 4.81 1.04 18.89
N ILE A 161 4.84 -0.25 19.24
CA ILE A 161 4.08 -0.83 20.35
C ILE A 161 4.92 -1.86 21.09
N SER A 162 4.51 -2.19 22.31
CA SER A 162 5.15 -3.24 23.11
C SER A 162 4.97 -4.63 22.48
N THR A 163 5.82 -5.57 22.91
CA THR A 163 5.68 -6.98 22.49
C THR A 163 4.36 -7.60 22.95
N GLU A 164 3.83 -7.14 24.09
CA GLU A 164 2.56 -7.62 24.63
C GLU A 164 1.38 -7.16 23.75
N GLU A 165 1.33 -5.87 23.42
CA GLU A 165 0.31 -5.31 22.50
C GLU A 165 0.40 -5.95 21.11
N TYR A 166 1.62 -6.19 20.61
CA TYR A 166 1.81 -6.89 19.33
C TYR A 166 1.30 -8.34 19.35
N LYS A 167 1.48 -9.06 20.48
CA LYS A 167 0.91 -10.40 20.65
C LYS A 167 -0.62 -10.34 20.74
N TYR A 168 -1.16 -9.34 21.44
CA TYR A 168 -2.60 -9.14 21.56
C TYR A 168 -3.24 -8.84 20.20
N SER A 169 -2.69 -7.92 19.41
CA SER A 169 -3.21 -7.58 18.08
C SER A 169 -3.19 -8.77 17.12
N LYS A 170 -2.14 -9.61 17.17
CA LYS A 170 -2.12 -10.90 16.46
C LYS A 170 -3.22 -11.85 16.91
N ARG A 171 -3.49 -11.95 18.22
CA ARG A 171 -4.57 -12.80 18.75
C ARG A 171 -5.93 -12.32 18.28
N VAL A 172 -6.19 -11.01 18.31
CA VAL A 172 -7.42 -10.42 17.78
C VAL A 172 -7.57 -10.73 16.28
N GLY A 173 -6.53 -10.51 15.48
CA GLY A 173 -6.55 -10.86 14.06
C GLY A 173 -6.81 -12.35 13.79
N HIS A 174 -6.26 -13.23 14.63
CA HIS A 174 -6.53 -14.67 14.55
C HIS A 174 -8.01 -14.98 14.81
N GLU A 175 -8.63 -14.37 15.83
CA GLU A 175 -10.06 -14.53 16.10
C GLU A 175 -10.96 -13.97 14.99
N LEU A 176 -10.57 -12.85 14.36
CA LEU A 176 -11.27 -12.28 13.21
C LEU A 176 -11.21 -13.23 12.01
N GLY A 177 -10.02 -13.74 11.68
CA GLY A 177 -9.85 -14.65 10.56
C GLY A 177 -10.57 -15.99 10.77
N LEU A 178 -10.74 -16.46 12.01
CA LEU A 178 -11.52 -17.68 12.29
C LEU A 178 -13.00 -17.52 11.91
N ARG A 179 -13.48 -16.27 11.78
CA ARG A 179 -14.86 -15.90 11.43
C ARG A 179 -14.98 -15.38 10.00
N ASN A 180 -14.00 -15.69 9.13
CA ASN A 180 -13.99 -15.25 7.73
C ASN A 180 -14.02 -13.72 7.53
N LEU A 181 -13.45 -12.98 8.50
CA LEU A 181 -13.30 -11.53 8.37
C LEU A 181 -11.95 -11.18 7.74
N ASN A 182 -11.98 -10.19 6.86
CA ASN A 182 -10.83 -9.58 6.19
C ASN A 182 -10.30 -8.39 7.00
N ILE A 183 -9.05 -8.02 6.75
CA ILE A 183 -8.36 -6.99 7.54
C ILE A 183 -7.94 -5.83 6.65
N CYS A 184 -8.28 -4.61 7.07
CA CYS A 184 -7.81 -3.35 6.50
C CYS A 184 -6.94 -2.60 7.52
N THR A 185 -5.79 -2.05 7.12
CA THR A 185 -4.88 -1.28 8.01
C THR A 185 -4.17 -0.16 7.25
N GLY A 186 -3.38 0.65 7.96
CA GLY A 186 -2.43 1.62 7.41
C GLY A 186 -1.12 1.06 6.83
N CYS A 187 -1.03 -0.26 6.58
CA CYS A 187 0.11 -0.96 5.98
C CYS A 187 1.40 -1.11 6.82
N GLY A 188 1.67 -0.19 7.76
CA GLY A 188 2.94 -0.12 8.49
C GLY A 188 3.27 -1.26 9.48
N PRO A 189 4.24 -1.04 10.38
CA PRO A 189 4.62 -2.01 11.42
C PRO A 189 3.61 -2.02 12.59
N GLY A 190 3.97 -2.67 13.70
CA GLY A 190 3.13 -2.69 14.91
C GLY A 190 1.73 -3.26 14.67
N VAL A 191 0.71 -2.50 15.07
CA VAL A 191 -0.71 -2.88 14.92
C VAL A 191 -1.11 -3.00 13.45
N MET A 192 -0.50 -2.25 12.54
CA MET A 192 -0.83 -2.35 11.12
C MET A 192 -0.34 -3.66 10.47
N LYS A 193 0.46 -4.46 11.19
CA LYS A 193 0.96 -5.78 10.76
C LYS A 193 0.44 -6.95 11.59
N GLY A 194 0.22 -6.75 12.89
CA GLY A 194 -0.14 -7.82 13.83
C GLY A 194 -1.43 -8.58 13.45
N PRO A 195 -2.58 -7.90 13.31
CA PRO A 195 -3.85 -8.52 12.97
C PRO A 195 -3.80 -9.30 11.66
N MET A 196 -3.12 -8.79 10.62
CA MET A 196 -2.94 -9.50 9.35
C MET A 196 -2.23 -10.84 9.55
N LYS A 197 -1.11 -10.88 10.31
CA LYS A 197 -0.42 -12.14 10.65
C LYS A 197 -1.32 -13.15 11.35
N GLY A 198 -2.14 -12.68 12.30
CA GLY A 198 -3.11 -13.52 13.00
C GLY A 198 -4.15 -14.10 12.05
N ALA A 199 -4.75 -13.22 11.24
CA ALA A 199 -5.80 -13.57 10.29
C ALA A 199 -5.30 -14.57 9.24
N THR A 200 -4.06 -14.46 8.75
CA THR A 200 -3.47 -15.42 7.81
C THR A 200 -3.46 -16.85 8.34
N ILE A 201 -3.05 -17.05 9.59
CA ILE A 201 -3.05 -18.38 10.20
C ILE A 201 -4.49 -18.89 10.38
N ALA A 202 -5.43 -18.01 10.72
CA ALA A 202 -6.82 -18.40 10.91
C ALA A 202 -7.54 -18.72 9.60
N HIS A 203 -7.36 -17.92 8.56
CA HIS A 203 -7.88 -18.18 7.21
C HIS A 203 -7.37 -19.52 6.69
N ALA A 204 -6.09 -19.82 6.90
CA ALA A 204 -5.52 -21.13 6.56
C ALA A 204 -6.20 -22.29 7.32
N LYS A 205 -6.47 -22.13 8.62
CA LYS A 205 -7.21 -23.14 9.42
C LYS A 205 -8.63 -23.36 8.90
N GLN A 206 -9.31 -22.30 8.49
CA GLN A 206 -10.68 -22.33 7.95
C GLN A 206 -10.74 -22.67 6.45
N ARG A 207 -9.59 -22.94 5.81
CA ARG A 207 -9.49 -23.17 4.35
C ARG A 207 -10.06 -22.01 3.51
N ILE A 208 -10.01 -20.80 4.03
CA ILE A 208 -10.40 -19.59 3.30
C ILE A 208 -9.28 -19.26 2.32
N VAL A 209 -9.59 -19.41 1.03
CA VAL A 209 -8.70 -19.01 -0.07
C VAL A 209 -9.09 -17.60 -0.50
N GLY A 210 -8.10 -16.73 -0.67
CA GLY A 210 -8.34 -15.34 -1.10
C GLY A 210 -8.76 -14.38 0.01
N GLY A 211 -8.33 -14.63 1.25
CA GLY A 211 -8.43 -13.65 2.33
C GLY A 211 -7.81 -12.32 1.93
N ARG A 212 -8.47 -11.21 2.26
CA ARG A 212 -8.07 -9.86 1.85
C ARG A 212 -7.35 -9.16 2.99
N TYR A 213 -6.15 -8.68 2.69
CA TYR A 213 -5.32 -7.87 3.57
C TYR A 213 -5.08 -6.53 2.87
N LEU A 214 -6.04 -5.64 3.07
CA LEU A 214 -6.06 -4.32 2.46
C LEU A 214 -5.16 -3.37 3.23
N GLY A 215 -4.23 -2.76 2.51
CA GLY A 215 -3.40 -1.69 2.99
C GLY A 215 -3.80 -0.37 2.32
N LEU A 216 -4.15 0.63 3.14
CA LEU A 216 -4.39 2.01 2.67
C LEU A 216 -3.26 2.90 3.19
N THR A 217 -2.54 3.54 2.28
CA THR A 217 -1.46 4.49 2.60
C THR A 217 -1.58 5.73 1.72
N GLU A 218 -0.73 6.71 1.93
CA GLU A 218 -0.56 7.87 1.04
C GLU A 218 0.93 8.26 0.95
N PRO A 219 1.34 9.10 -0.02
CA PRO A 219 2.74 9.49 -0.23
C PRO A 219 3.52 10.02 0.97
N GLY A 220 2.90 10.80 1.84
CA GLY A 220 3.54 11.45 2.98
C GLY A 220 4.00 10.47 4.06
N ILE A 221 3.31 9.34 4.21
CA ILE A 221 3.54 8.36 5.27
C ILE A 221 4.15 7.07 4.73
N ILE A 222 3.98 6.69 3.46
CA ILE A 222 4.42 5.37 2.95
C ILE A 222 5.91 5.09 3.20
N ALA A 223 6.75 6.12 3.18
CA ALA A 223 8.19 5.97 3.45
C ALA A 223 8.52 5.78 4.94
N ALA A 224 7.69 6.28 5.86
CA ALA A 224 7.85 6.09 7.30
C ALA A 224 7.16 4.80 7.78
N GLU A 225 6.01 4.45 7.18
CA GLU A 225 5.21 3.28 7.53
C GLU A 225 5.09 2.33 6.33
N ALA A 226 6.25 1.83 5.89
CA ALA A 226 6.36 0.98 4.70
C ALA A 226 5.41 -0.23 4.75
N PRO A 227 4.77 -0.56 3.61
CA PRO A 227 3.72 -1.57 3.59
C PRO A 227 4.27 -2.97 3.83
N ASN A 228 3.77 -3.64 4.87
CA ASN A 228 4.29 -4.95 5.23
C ASN A 228 3.96 -6.02 4.15
N PRO A 229 4.84 -7.00 3.88
CA PRO A 229 4.67 -7.96 2.77
C PRO A 229 3.47 -8.92 2.87
N ILE A 230 2.65 -8.85 3.91
CA ILE A 230 1.40 -9.63 4.03
C ILE A 230 0.24 -8.91 3.36
N VAL A 231 0.34 -7.59 3.18
CA VAL A 231 -0.59 -6.81 2.36
C VAL A 231 -0.64 -7.43 0.97
N ASN A 232 -1.84 -7.80 0.53
CA ASN A 232 -2.07 -8.36 -0.80
C ASN A 232 -2.98 -7.48 -1.67
N GLU A 233 -3.54 -6.41 -1.09
CA GLU A 233 -4.22 -5.33 -1.80
C GLU A 233 -3.67 -4.02 -1.25
N LEU A 234 -2.84 -3.31 -2.03
CA LEU A 234 -2.34 -2.00 -1.65
C LEU A 234 -3.10 -0.92 -2.43
N VAL A 235 -3.47 0.16 -1.73
CA VAL A 235 -4.00 1.38 -2.32
C VAL A 235 -3.22 2.58 -1.79
N ILE A 236 -2.70 3.40 -2.71
CA ILE A 236 -2.08 4.69 -2.39
C ILE A 236 -3.08 5.81 -2.68
N LEU A 237 -3.55 6.46 -1.62
CA LEU A 237 -4.42 7.63 -1.70
C LEU A 237 -3.58 8.90 -1.86
N PRO A 238 -4.13 10.00 -2.38
CA PRO A 238 -3.33 11.20 -2.64
C PRO A 238 -2.91 11.98 -1.40
N ASP A 239 -3.71 11.89 -0.32
CA ASP A 239 -3.51 12.61 0.93
C ASP A 239 -4.17 11.88 2.12
N ILE A 240 -3.91 12.41 3.32
CA ILE A 240 -4.34 11.84 4.60
C ILE A 240 -5.85 11.86 4.73
N GLU A 241 -6.51 12.96 4.34
CA GLU A 241 -7.95 13.10 4.47
C GLU A 241 -8.70 12.08 3.61
N LYS A 242 -8.26 11.89 2.35
CA LYS A 242 -8.84 10.86 1.47
C LYS A 242 -8.53 9.44 1.95
N ARG A 243 -7.38 9.22 2.60
CA ARG A 243 -7.06 7.96 3.28
C ARG A 243 -8.02 7.69 4.45
N LEU A 244 -8.29 8.69 5.28
CA LEU A 244 -9.23 8.59 6.40
C LEU A 244 -10.65 8.33 5.90
N GLU A 245 -11.10 9.04 4.87
CA GLU A 245 -12.40 8.77 4.23
C GLU A 245 -12.45 7.35 3.67
N ALA A 246 -11.39 6.90 2.99
CA ALA A 246 -11.33 5.55 2.44
C ALA A 246 -11.48 4.49 3.53
N PHE A 247 -10.86 4.64 4.71
CA PHE A 247 -11.04 3.70 5.82
C PHE A 247 -12.49 3.57 6.25
N VAL A 248 -13.17 4.69 6.50
CA VAL A 248 -14.56 4.68 6.99
C VAL A 248 -15.55 4.19 5.93
N ARG A 249 -15.24 4.36 4.64
CA ARG A 249 -16.07 3.87 3.54
C ARG A 249 -15.90 2.37 3.24
N VAL A 250 -14.70 1.80 3.42
CA VAL A 250 -14.46 0.37 3.17
C VAL A 250 -14.68 -0.52 4.40
N GLY A 251 -14.59 0.06 5.59
CA GLY A 251 -14.76 -0.65 6.85
C GLY A 251 -16.21 -0.96 7.18
N HIS A 252 -16.50 -2.23 7.49
CA HIS A 252 -17.80 -2.65 8.04
C HIS A 252 -17.76 -2.78 9.57
N GLY A 253 -16.56 -2.73 10.14
CA GLY A 253 -16.29 -2.63 11.57
C GLY A 253 -14.90 -2.06 11.77
N ILE A 254 -14.71 -1.30 12.86
CA ILE A 254 -13.44 -0.65 13.19
C ILE A 254 -13.00 -1.13 14.58
N ILE A 255 -11.75 -1.58 14.68
CA ILE A 255 -11.10 -1.96 15.92
C ILE A 255 -9.91 -1.03 16.13
N ILE A 256 -9.89 -0.36 17.28
CA ILE A 256 -8.85 0.60 17.64
C ILE A 256 -8.05 0.00 18.80
N PHE A 257 -6.76 -0.22 18.55
CA PHE A 257 -5.79 -0.65 19.54
C PHE A 257 -5.07 0.56 20.14
N PRO A 258 -4.32 0.40 21.25
CA PRO A 258 -3.42 1.44 21.73
C PRO A 258 -2.47 1.94 20.63
N GLY A 259 -2.25 3.24 20.61
CA GLY A 259 -1.42 3.89 19.60
C GLY A 259 -1.02 5.31 19.99
N GLY A 260 -0.22 5.94 19.13
CA GLY A 260 0.27 7.31 19.32
C GLY A 260 -0.65 8.35 18.69
N VAL A 261 -0.06 9.47 18.26
CA VAL A 261 -0.80 10.62 17.70
C VAL A 261 -1.58 10.29 16.43
N GLY A 262 -1.05 9.45 15.53
CA GLY A 262 -1.78 9.05 14.33
C GLY A 262 -3.05 8.25 14.65
N THR A 263 -2.99 7.36 15.64
CA THR A 263 -4.17 6.63 16.10
C THR A 263 -5.19 7.55 16.79
N ALA A 264 -4.72 8.57 17.49
CA ALA A 264 -5.60 9.57 18.08
C ALA A 264 -6.30 10.42 17.02
N GLU A 265 -5.60 10.80 15.95
CA GLU A 265 -6.15 11.48 14.77
C GLU A 265 -7.25 10.64 14.11
N GLU A 266 -6.96 9.37 13.81
CA GLU A 266 -7.92 8.41 13.24
C GLU A 266 -9.17 8.26 14.14
N PHE A 267 -8.97 8.17 15.46
CA PHE A 267 -10.06 8.06 16.42
C PHE A 267 -10.94 9.32 16.48
N LEU A 268 -10.33 10.51 16.53
CA LEU A 268 -11.06 11.77 16.54
C LEU A 268 -11.81 12.00 15.23
N TYR A 269 -11.21 11.63 14.08
CA TYR A 269 -11.87 11.68 12.78
C TYR A 269 -13.14 10.83 12.73
N LEU A 270 -13.12 9.65 13.37
CA LEU A 270 -14.29 8.76 13.41
C LEU A 270 -15.42 9.29 14.32
N LEU A 271 -15.09 10.03 15.38
CA LEU A 271 -16.09 10.54 16.32
C LEU A 271 -16.77 11.83 15.85
N GLY A 272 -16.10 12.63 15.02
CA GLY A 272 -16.60 13.90 14.47
C GLY A 272 -17.57 13.70 13.33
#